data_AF-A0A8U0HVN8-F1
#
_entry.id   AF-A0A8U0HVN8-F1
#
_cell.length_a   1.000
_cell.length_b   1.000
_cell.length_c   1.000
_cell.angle_alpha   90.00
_cell.angle_beta   90.00
_cell.angle_gamma   90.00
#
_symmetry.space_group_name_H-M   'P 1'
#
loop_
_entity.id
_entity.type
_entity.pdbx_description
1 polymer ?
#
loop_
_entity_poly.entity_id
_entity_poly.type
_entity_poly.pdbx_seq_one_letter_code
_entity_poly.pdbx_strand_id
1 'polypeptide(L)'
;MPEEVLFKTERRMSQSDVAAYFRTVAEKLESGEDLTLSAGDQSVTLSPPAQPTFEVKAERETPGGGGPGELSVEFELEWDEDGGSESGADDSFEIE
;
A
#
# COMPACT_ATOMS: atom_id res chain seq x y z
N MET A 1 -4.19 -16.70 8.38
CA MET A 1 -5.42 -16.16 9.01
C MET A 1 -6.40 -15.81 7.90
N PRO A 2 -7.71 -15.71 8.14
CA PRO A 2 -8.61 -15.17 7.13
C PRO A 2 -8.27 -13.70 6.87
N GLU A 3 -8.39 -13.26 5.62
CA GLU A 3 -8.17 -11.88 5.19
C GLU A 3 -9.52 -11.27 4.79
N GLU A 4 -9.78 -10.03 5.21
CA GLU A 4 -10.93 -9.24 4.79
C GLU A 4 -10.46 -8.07 3.91
N VAL A 5 -10.91 -8.04 2.66
CA VAL A 5 -10.59 -6.96 1.72
C VAL A 5 -11.62 -5.83 1.86
N LEU A 6 -11.23 -4.73 2.51
CA LEU A 6 -12.10 -3.57 2.73
C LEU A 6 -12.31 -2.73 1.45
N PHE A 7 -11.27 -2.62 0.61
CA PHE A 7 -11.30 -1.85 -0.63
C PHE A 7 -10.34 -2.45 -1.66
N LYS A 8 -10.74 -2.50 -2.94
CA LYS A 8 -9.86 -2.93 -4.05
C LYS A 8 -10.22 -2.23 -5.35
N THR A 9 -9.22 -1.80 -6.10
CA THR A 9 -9.35 -1.37 -7.50
C THR A 9 -8.15 -1.87 -8.29
N GLU A 10 -8.36 -2.22 -9.55
CA GLU A 10 -7.30 -2.70 -10.44
C GLU A 10 -7.56 -2.19 -11.86
N ARG A 11 -6.59 -1.46 -12.42
CA ARG A 11 -6.69 -0.90 -13.79
C ARG A 11 -5.32 -0.55 -14.34
N ARG A 12 -5.21 -0.55 -15.67
CA ARG A 12 -4.04 -0.05 -16.38
C ARG A 12 -4.02 1.48 -16.36
N MET A 13 -2.87 2.05 -16.02
CA MET A 13 -2.67 3.49 -15.85
C MET A 13 -1.33 3.92 -16.43
N SER A 14 -1.22 5.20 -16.80
CA SER A 14 0.10 5.76 -17.15
C SER A 14 0.95 5.93 -15.90
N GLN A 15 2.28 5.91 -16.04
CA GLN A 15 3.19 6.17 -14.92
C GLN A 15 2.94 7.55 -14.28
N SER A 16 2.56 8.56 -15.08
CA SER A 16 2.21 9.88 -14.59
C SER A 16 0.97 9.90 -13.71
N ASP A 17 -0.05 9.09 -14.05
CA ASP A 17 -1.26 9.01 -13.23
C ASP A 17 -1.00 8.26 -11.92
N VAL A 18 -0.18 7.20 -11.95
CA VAL A 18 0.26 6.49 -10.74
C VAL A 18 1.05 7.43 -9.82
N ALA A 19 2.00 8.18 -10.38
CA ALA A 19 2.76 9.16 -9.61
C ALA A 19 1.87 10.27 -9.02
N ALA A 20 0.80 10.67 -9.70
CA ALA A 20 -0.17 11.62 -9.13
C ALA A 20 -0.87 11.04 -7.90
N TYR A 21 -1.26 9.75 -7.93
CA TYR A 21 -1.82 9.08 -6.75
C TYR A 21 -0.84 9.02 -5.59
N PHE A 22 0.42 8.66 -5.83
CA PHE A 22 1.42 8.64 -4.76
C PHE A 22 1.61 10.02 -4.12
N ARG A 23 1.58 11.11 -4.89
CA ARG A 23 1.63 12.47 -4.32
C ARG A 23 0.44 12.76 -3.43
N THR A 24 -0.77 12.39 -3.85
CA THR A 24 -1.96 12.57 -3.01
C THR A 24 -1.89 11.74 -1.72
N VAL A 25 -1.39 10.51 -1.78
CA VAL A 25 -1.16 9.69 -0.58
C VAL A 25 -0.14 10.36 0.33
N ALA A 26 1.00 10.80 -0.21
CA ALA A 26 2.03 11.50 0.56
C ALA A 26 1.48 12.77 1.24
N GLU A 27 0.75 13.61 0.51
CA GLU A 27 0.10 14.82 1.05
C GLU A 27 -0.84 14.51 2.24
N LYS A 28 -1.57 13.37 2.19
CA LYS A 28 -2.45 12.93 3.27
C LYS A 28 -1.71 12.39 4.48
N LEU A 29 -0.63 11.65 4.26
CA LEU A 29 0.22 11.17 5.36
C LEU A 29 0.95 12.33 6.05
N GLU A 30 1.43 13.32 5.28
CA GLU A 30 2.08 14.52 5.82
C GLU A 30 1.13 15.40 6.64
N SER A 31 -0.15 15.48 6.27
CA SER A 31 -1.14 16.23 7.04
C SER A 31 -1.59 15.51 8.32
N GLY A 32 -1.33 14.21 8.44
CA GLY A 32 -1.84 13.37 9.53
C GLY A 32 -3.37 13.25 9.52
N GLU A 33 -4.00 13.50 8.37
CA GLU A 33 -5.45 13.36 8.19
C GLU A 33 -5.82 11.91 7.80
N ASP A 34 -7.10 11.58 7.94
CA ASP A 34 -7.62 10.31 7.45
C ASP A 34 -7.42 10.14 5.93
N LEU A 35 -7.05 8.92 5.54
CA LEU A 35 -6.92 8.51 4.15
C LEU A 35 -8.25 7.89 3.69
N THR A 36 -8.93 8.55 2.75
CA THR A 36 -10.15 8.00 2.15
C THR A 36 -9.85 7.43 0.76
N LEU A 37 -10.13 6.13 0.59
CA LEU A 37 -10.07 5.42 -0.68
C LEU A 37 -11.48 5.33 -1.28
N SER A 38 -11.65 5.76 -2.53
CA SER A 38 -12.96 5.76 -3.19
C SER A 38 -12.90 5.35 -4.65
N ALA A 39 -13.83 4.50 -5.08
CA ALA A 39 -14.01 4.11 -6.48
C ALA A 39 -15.47 3.72 -6.75
N GLY A 40 -16.16 4.45 -7.63
CA GLY A 40 -17.59 4.22 -7.89
C GLY A 40 -18.40 4.41 -6.61
N ASP A 41 -19.15 3.38 -6.23
CA ASP A 41 -19.97 3.37 -5.00
C ASP A 41 -19.20 2.87 -3.75
N GLN A 42 -17.93 2.46 -3.91
CA GLN A 42 -17.10 2.01 -2.79
C GLN A 42 -16.35 3.19 -2.18
N SER A 43 -16.36 3.28 -0.85
CA SER A 43 -15.57 4.23 -0.07
C SER A 43 -15.18 3.62 1.26
N VAL A 44 -13.91 3.76 1.63
CA VAL A 44 -13.35 3.38 2.94
C VAL A 44 -12.49 4.53 3.44
N THR A 45 -12.59 4.84 4.72
CA THR A 45 -11.75 5.84 5.40
C THR A 45 -10.90 5.12 6.43
N LEU A 46 -9.59 5.32 6.35
CA LEU A 46 -8.57 4.74 7.22
C LEU A 46 -7.89 5.86 8.01
N SER A 47 -7.46 5.56 9.22
CA SER A 47 -6.73 6.51 10.09
C SER A 47 -5.34 5.93 10.42
N PRO A 48 -4.36 6.03 9.51
CA PRO A 48 -3.00 5.56 9.79
C PRO A 48 -2.43 6.25 11.03
N PRO A 49 -1.70 5.53 11.91
CA PRO A 49 -1.03 6.15 13.05
C PRO A 49 0.11 7.07 12.59
N ALA A 50 0.67 7.85 13.53
CA ALA A 50 1.81 8.74 13.23
C ALA A 50 3.10 7.98 12.83
N GLN A 51 3.18 6.68 13.17
CA GLN A 51 4.32 5.80 12.89
C GLN A 51 3.80 4.42 12.46
N PRO A 52 3.25 4.29 11.23
CA PRO A 52 2.92 2.99 10.69
C PRO A 52 4.21 2.27 10.28
N THR A 53 4.18 0.94 10.20
CA THR A 53 5.22 0.18 9.51
C THR A 53 5.08 0.42 8.01
N PHE A 54 6.19 0.71 7.33
CA PHE A 54 6.21 0.86 5.88
C PHE A 54 7.04 -0.28 5.27
N GLU A 55 6.36 -1.17 4.54
CA GLU A 55 7.00 -2.27 3.81
C GLU A 55 7.04 -1.93 2.30
N VAL A 56 8.19 -2.21 1.68
CA VAL A 56 8.35 -2.15 0.23
C VAL A 56 8.84 -3.49 -0.26
N LYS A 57 8.09 -4.08 -1.18
CA LYS A 57 8.36 -5.42 -1.69
C LYS A 57 8.38 -5.40 -3.21
N ALA A 58 9.38 -6.04 -3.79
CA ALA A 58 9.43 -6.27 -5.23
C ALA A 58 9.43 -7.77 -5.48
N GLU A 59 8.46 -8.24 -6.27
CA GLU A 59 8.27 -9.66 -6.50
C GLU A 59 8.26 -10.03 -7.98
N ARG A 60 8.67 -11.27 -8.26
CA ARG A 60 8.49 -11.91 -9.55
C ARG A 60 7.66 -13.17 -9.36
N GLU A 61 6.39 -13.12 -9.74
CA GLU A 61 5.54 -14.30 -9.73
C GLU A 61 5.84 -15.16 -10.96
N THR A 62 6.03 -16.47 -10.78
CA THR A 62 6.26 -17.40 -11.89
C THR A 62 5.14 -18.45 -11.97
N PRO A 63 4.47 -18.63 -13.13
CA PRO A 63 3.40 -19.60 -13.26
C PRO A 63 3.91 -21.04 -13.10
N GLY A 64 3.22 -21.86 -12.31
CA GLY A 64 3.62 -23.25 -12.03
C GLY A 64 3.72 -24.16 -13.26
N GLY A 65 3.11 -23.78 -14.39
CA GLY A 65 3.15 -24.52 -15.66
C GLY A 65 4.30 -24.14 -16.60
N GLY A 66 5.14 -23.17 -16.22
CA GLY A 66 6.12 -22.55 -17.12
C GLY A 66 5.46 -21.49 -18.02
N GLY A 67 6.01 -20.28 -18.01
CA GLY A 67 5.48 -19.13 -18.73
C GLY A 67 6.18 -17.84 -18.30
N PRO A 68 5.97 -16.71 -18.99
CA PRO A 68 6.46 -15.43 -18.51
C PRO A 68 5.82 -15.11 -17.15
N GLY A 69 6.64 -14.67 -16.21
CA GLY A 69 6.19 -14.23 -14.90
C GLY A 69 5.61 -12.82 -14.89
N GLU A 70 4.98 -12.46 -13.79
CA GLU A 70 4.59 -11.08 -13.48
C GLU A 70 5.66 -10.43 -12.61
N LEU A 71 5.87 -9.12 -12.78
CA LEU A 71 6.72 -8.32 -11.91
C LEU A 71 5.83 -7.28 -11.21
N SER A 72 5.90 -7.23 -9.89
CA SER A 72 5.18 -6.28 -9.06
C SER A 72 6.13 -5.53 -8.14
N VAL A 73 5.71 -4.32 -7.75
CA VAL A 73 6.26 -3.59 -6.61
C VAL A 73 5.07 -3.20 -5.75
N GLU A 74 5.13 -3.52 -4.47
CA GLU A 74 4.12 -3.27 -3.46
C GLU A 74 4.68 -2.26 -2.45
N PHE A 75 3.80 -1.34 -2.06
CA PHE A 75 4.07 -0.32 -1.05
C PHE A 75 2.95 -0.45 -0.02
N GLU A 76 3.31 -0.89 1.18
CA GLU A 76 2.36 -1.26 2.21
C GLU A 76 2.58 -0.42 3.46
N LEU A 77 1.47 0.05 4.03
CA LEU A 77 1.44 0.66 5.35
C LEU A 77 0.67 -0.28 6.26
N GLU A 78 1.32 -0.74 7.31
CA GLU A 78 0.74 -1.70 8.27
C GLU A 78 0.70 -1.09 9.68
N TRP A 79 -0.39 -1.37 10.39
CA TRP A 79 -0.56 -1.01 11.79
C TRP A 79 -1.61 -1.90 12.45
N ASP A 80 -1.48 -2.08 13.77
CA ASP A 80 -2.48 -2.76 14.58
C ASP A 80 -3.74 -1.89 14.74
N GLU A 81 -4.93 -2.47 14.48
CA GLU A 81 -6.20 -1.76 14.66
C GLU A 81 -6.48 -1.35 16.11
N ASP A 82 -5.88 -2.04 17.09
CA ASP A 82 -6.01 -1.74 18.52
C ASP A 82 -4.92 -0.79 19.04
N GLY A 83 -4.00 -0.33 18.18
CA GLY A 83 -2.90 0.55 18.55
C GLY A 83 -1.74 -0.17 19.25
N GLY A 84 -1.65 -1.49 19.12
CA GLY A 84 -0.42 -2.24 19.38
C GLY A 84 0.77 -1.66 18.61
N SER A 85 1.96 -1.78 19.19
CA SER A 85 3.21 -1.46 18.52
C SER A 85 3.95 -2.75 18.24
N GLU A 86 3.69 -3.38 17.11
CA GLU A 86 4.69 -4.30 16.56
C GLU A 86 5.94 -3.49 16.20
N SER A 87 7.05 -3.84 16.83
CA SER A 87 8.35 -3.24 16.55
C SER A 87 8.84 -3.80 15.22
N GLY A 88 8.58 -3.07 14.13
CA GLY A 88 9.20 -3.34 12.84
C GLY A 88 10.72 -3.46 12.99
N ALA A 89 11.33 -4.41 12.30
CA ALA A 89 12.79 -4.55 12.29
C ALA A 89 13.41 -3.30 11.64
N ASP A 90 14.26 -2.59 12.40
CA ASP A 90 15.03 -1.43 11.94
C ASP A 90 16.12 -1.89 10.95
N ASP A 91 15.74 -2.13 9.70
CA ASP A 91 16.66 -2.29 8.57
C ASP A 91 16.67 -0.98 7.77
N SER A 92 17.86 -0.45 7.47
CA SER A 92 17.98 0.81 6.73
C SER A 92 17.41 0.63 5.30
N PHE A 93 16.36 1.38 4.97
CA PHE A 93 15.71 1.37 3.66
C PHE A 93 15.86 2.72 2.95
N GLU A 94 16.22 2.70 1.66
CA GLU A 94 16.40 3.88 0.81
C GLU A 94 15.70 3.66 -0.55
N ILE A 95 15.04 4.70 -1.07
CA ILE A 95 14.49 4.74 -2.44
C ILE A 95 15.31 5.75 -3.24
N GLU A 96 15.89 5.34 -4.37
CA GLU A 96 16.69 6.18 -5.30
C GLU A 96 15.93 6.54 -6.59
#